data_AF-A0A7K4FRM1-F1
#
_entry.id   AF-A0A7K4FRM1-F1
#
_cell.length_a   1.000
_cell.length_b   1.000
_cell.length_c   1.000
_cell.angle_alpha   90.00
_cell.angle_beta   90.00
_cell.angle_gamma   90.00
#
_symmetry.space_group_name_H-M   'P 1'
#
loop_
_entity.id
_entity.type
_entity.pdbx_description
1 polymer ?
#
loop_
_entity_poly.entity_id
_entity_poly.type
_entity_poly.pdbx_seq_one_letter_code
_entity_poly.pdbx_strand_id
1 'polypeptide(L)'
;MTEVKFYLVRGTALFNESNFPTPQKFTKYVRALNENQAKEYVYNTLGTKNKIKRGNIRIEEIKEVSPEEVKDRKVKEMEKITKIIM
;
A
#
# COMPACT_ATOMS: atom_id res chain seq x y z
N MET A 1 -18.35 12.06 -9.97
CA MET A 1 -17.14 12.41 -9.21
C MET A 1 -16.61 11.12 -8.60
N THR A 2 -15.34 10.79 -8.80
CA THR A 2 -14.75 9.55 -8.27
C THR A 2 -14.31 9.78 -6.83
N GLU A 3 -14.92 9.06 -5.90
CA GLU A 3 -14.63 9.19 -4.47
C GLU A 3 -13.31 8.47 -4.13
N VAL A 4 -12.46 9.11 -3.32
CA VAL A 4 -11.20 8.51 -2.86
C VAL A 4 -11.48 7.75 -1.58
N LYS A 5 -11.18 6.45 -1.59
CA LYS A 5 -11.43 5.53 -0.49
C LYS A 5 -10.14 5.04 0.15
N PHE A 6 -10.24 4.42 1.31
CA PHE A 6 -9.12 3.77 1.97
C PHE A 6 -9.14 2.27 1.71
N TYR A 7 -7.99 1.72 1.38
CA TYR A 7 -7.77 0.31 1.16
C TYR A 7 -6.68 -0.21 2.11
N LEU A 8 -6.99 -1.31 2.77
CA LEU A 8 -6.04 -2.13 3.49
C LEU A 8 -5.48 -3.16 2.52
N VAL A 9 -4.18 -3.09 2.26
CA VAL A 9 -3.46 -4.07 1.44
C VAL A 9 -2.55 -4.89 2.35
N ARG A 10 -2.76 -6.21 2.34
CA ARG A 10 -1.94 -7.18 3.06
C ARG A 10 -1.29 -8.14 2.10
N GLY A 11 -0.11 -8.59 2.48
CA GLY A 11 0.57 -9.63 1.74
C GLY A 11 1.94 -9.92 2.31
N THR A 12 2.71 -10.63 1.51
CA THR A 12 4.08 -11.00 1.82
C THR A 12 5.01 -10.47 0.74
N ALA A 13 6.13 -9.88 1.13
CA ALA A 13 7.18 -9.45 0.22
C ALA A 13 8.48 -10.18 0.56
N LEU A 14 9.22 -10.62 -0.46
CA LEU A 14 10.51 -11.26 -0.29
C LEU A 14 11.61 -10.21 -0.25
N PHE A 15 12.29 -10.11 0.88
CA PHE A 15 13.42 -9.21 1.09
C PHE A 15 14.74 -9.96 0.93
N ASN A 16 15.82 -9.23 0.61
CA ASN A 16 17.18 -9.77 0.52
C ASN A 16 17.32 -10.96 -0.45
N GLU A 17 16.71 -10.86 -1.64
CA GLU A 17 16.70 -11.91 -2.69
C GLU A 17 18.08 -12.51 -2.96
N SER A 18 19.16 -11.71 -2.92
CA SER A 18 20.51 -12.15 -3.29
C SER A 18 21.31 -12.85 -2.18
N ASN A 19 20.99 -12.62 -0.90
CA ASN A 19 21.79 -13.14 0.21
C ASN A 19 21.01 -14.16 1.05
N PHE A 20 19.87 -13.72 1.60
CA PHE A 20 19.02 -14.53 2.47
C PHE A 20 17.56 -14.15 2.21
N PRO A 21 16.90 -14.78 1.23
CA PRO A 21 15.54 -14.45 0.85
C PRO A 21 14.61 -14.68 2.03
N THR A 22 14.09 -13.59 2.61
CA THR A 22 13.24 -13.63 3.80
C THR A 22 11.85 -13.10 3.45
N PRO A 23 10.81 -13.96 3.48
CA PRO A 23 9.45 -13.52 3.28
C PRO A 23 8.99 -12.76 4.52
N GLN A 24 8.59 -11.50 4.35
CA GLN A 24 8.05 -10.68 5.42
C GLN A 24 6.63 -10.24 5.09
N LYS A 25 5.74 -10.37 6.07
CA LYS A 25 4.37 -9.88 5.96
C LYS A 25 4.38 -8.36 6.02
N PHE A 26 3.62 -7.73 5.14
CA PHE A 26 3.36 -6.31 5.18
C PHE A 26 1.85 -6.05 5.28
N THR A 27 1.52 -4.95 5.92
CA THR A 27 0.17 -4.40 5.98
C THR A 27 0.27 -2.92 5.71
N LYS A 28 -0.48 -2.43 4.72
CA LYS A 28 -0.39 -1.03 4.29
C LYS A 28 -1.77 -0.47 4.02
N TYR A 29 -2.03 0.69 4.62
CA TYR A 29 -3.20 1.48 4.31
C TYR A 29 -2.86 2.44 3.17
N VAL A 30 -3.68 2.47 2.13
CA VAL A 30 -3.47 3.31 0.94
C VAL A 30 -4.78 3.99 0.56
N ARG A 31 -4.70 5.25 0.12
CA ARG A 31 -5.85 5.94 -0.48
C ARG A 31 -5.83 5.70 -2.00
N ALA A 32 -6.97 5.32 -2.55
CA ALA A 32 -7.11 5.09 -3.98
C ALA A 32 -8.57 5.25 -4.41
N LEU A 33 -8.79 5.38 -5.72
CA LEU A 33 -10.11 5.41 -6.34
C LEU A 33 -10.71 4.00 -6.50
N ASN A 34 -9.84 2.99 -6.60
CA ASN A 34 -10.22 1.59 -6.76
C ASN A 34 -9.09 0.66 -6.30
N GLU A 35 -9.40 -0.63 -6.17
CA GLU A 35 -8.46 -1.67 -5.72
C GLU A 35 -7.25 -1.82 -6.66
N ASN A 36 -7.43 -1.67 -7.97
CA ASN A 36 -6.32 -1.77 -8.93
C ASN A 36 -5.29 -0.65 -8.72
N GLN A 37 -5.75 0.57 -8.47
CA GLN A 37 -4.88 1.70 -8.18
C GLN A 37 -4.19 1.53 -6.81
N ALA A 38 -4.91 1.02 -5.80
CA ALA A 38 -4.31 0.67 -4.52
C ALA A 38 -3.18 -0.37 -4.68
N LYS A 39 -3.43 -1.41 -5.48
CA LYS A 39 -2.47 -2.46 -5.81
C LYS A 39 -1.21 -1.91 -6.48
N GLU A 40 -1.38 -1.12 -7.55
CA GLU A 40 -0.25 -0.51 -8.26
C GLU A 40 0.55 0.44 -7.38
N TYR A 41 -0.10 1.21 -6.52
CA TYR A 41 0.58 2.09 -5.58
C TYR A 41 1.46 1.29 -4.60
N VAL A 42 0.98 0.15 -4.10
CA VAL A 42 1.76 -0.74 -3.22
C VAL A 42 2.97 -1.31 -3.96
N TYR A 43 2.80 -1.79 -5.20
CA TYR A 43 3.91 -2.28 -6.01
C TYR A 43 4.99 -1.22 -6.22
N ASN A 44 4.60 -0.01 -6.63
CA ASN A 44 5.54 1.09 -6.84
C ASN A 44 6.24 1.48 -5.54
N THR A 45 5.49 1.56 -4.44
CA THR A 45 6.08 1.97 -3.15
C THR A 45 7.07 0.95 -2.61
N LEU A 46 6.74 -0.35 -2.66
CA LEU A 46 7.63 -1.41 -2.20
C LEU A 46 8.83 -1.57 -3.13
N GLY A 47 8.62 -1.43 -4.44
CA GLY A 47 9.69 -1.46 -5.43
C GLY A 47 10.69 -0.33 -5.25
N THR A 48 10.22 0.92 -5.17
CA THR A 48 11.12 2.08 -5.07
C THR A 48 11.84 2.15 -3.71
N LYS A 49 11.13 1.96 -2.60
CA LYS A 49 11.73 2.12 -1.26
C LYS A 49 12.65 0.97 -0.87
N ASN A 50 12.27 -0.27 -1.23
CA ASN A 50 12.96 -1.46 -0.75
C ASN A 50 13.69 -2.22 -1.87
N LYS A 51 13.67 -1.71 -3.10
CA LYS A 51 14.27 -2.34 -4.29
C LYS A 51 13.77 -3.77 -4.54
N ILE A 52 12.49 -4.03 -4.21
CA ILE A 52 11.86 -5.34 -4.36
C ILE A 52 11.22 -5.45 -5.74
N LYS A 53 11.51 -6.54 -6.46
CA LYS A 53 10.86 -6.84 -7.74
C LYS A 53 9.37 -7.15 -7.56
N ARG A 54 8.54 -6.78 -8.53
CA ARG A 54 7.08 -7.05 -8.47
C ARG A 54 6.74 -8.53 -8.29
N GLY A 55 7.49 -9.44 -8.93
CA GLY A 55 7.33 -10.88 -8.78
C GLY A 55 7.60 -11.42 -7.35
N ASN A 56 8.30 -10.64 -6.54
CA ASN A 56 8.61 -10.97 -5.15
C ASN A 56 7.60 -10.38 -4.15
N ILE A 57 6.53 -9.77 -4.63
CA ILE A 57 5.46 -9.18 -3.81
C ILE A 57 4.19 -9.99 -4.08
N ARG A 58 3.75 -10.74 -3.07
CA ARG A 58 2.50 -11.48 -3.09
C ARG A 58 1.46 -10.73 -2.26
N ILE A 59 0.48 -10.14 -2.93
CA ILE A 59 -0.67 -9.54 -2.27
C ILE A 59 -1.68 -10.64 -1.96
N GLU A 60 -2.11 -10.73 -0.71
CA GLU A 60 -3.03 -11.75 -0.20
C GLU A 60 -4.45 -11.20 -0.07
N GLU A 61 -4.58 -9.95 0.38
CA GLU A 61 -5.88 -9.31 0.63
C GLU A 61 -5.80 -7.83 0.25
N ILE A 62 -6.83 -7.36 -0.45
CA ILE A 62 -7.14 -5.94 -0.64
C ILE A 62 -8.55 -5.76 -0.13
N LYS A 63 -8.74 -4.87 0.85
CA LYS A 63 -10.04 -4.62 1.47
C LYS A 63 -10.29 -3.12 1.59
N GLU A 64 -11.46 -2.67 1.15
CA GLU A 64 -11.95 -1.32 1.43
C GLU A 64 -12.25 -1.18 2.93
N VAL A 65 -11.73 -0.13 3.55
CA VAL A 65 -11.89 0.13 4.99
C VAL A 65 -12.35 1.56 5.22
N SER A 66 -13.10 1.78 6.29
CA SER A 66 -13.52 3.13 6.67
C SER A 66 -12.34 3.93 7.22
N PRO A 67 -12.35 5.28 7.10
CA PRO A 67 -11.28 6.12 7.64
C PRO A 67 -11.03 5.89 9.14
N GLU A 68 -12.09 5.57 9.89
CA GLU A 68 -12.05 5.31 11.33
C GLU A 68 -11.19 4.08 11.68
N GLU A 69 -11.24 3.03 10.85
CA GLU A 69 -10.52 1.77 11.03
C GLU A 69 -9.03 1.85 10.67
N VAL A 70 -8.62 2.92 9.98
CA VAL A 70 -7.23 3.11 9.57
C VAL A 70 -6.36 3.34 10.81
N LYS A 71 -5.49 2.37 11.13
CA LYS A 71 -4.59 2.49 12.29
C LYS A 71 -3.42 3.44 12.05
N ASP A 72 -3.06 3.67 10.79
CA ASP A 72 -1.91 4.49 10.42
C ASP A 72 -2.27 5.98 10.46
N ARG A 73 -1.75 6.67 11.48
CA ARG A 73 -2.02 8.10 11.71
C ARG A 73 -1.56 8.99 10.55
N LYS A 74 -0.48 8.64 9.85
CA LYS A 74 0.00 9.43 8.70
C LYS A 74 -0.95 9.33 7.51
N VAL A 75 -1.51 8.14 7.28
CA VAL A 75 -2.47 7.90 6.20
C VAL A 75 -3.81 8.61 6.52
N LYS A 76 -4.21 8.63 7.79
CA LYS A 76 -5.33 9.46 8.28
C LYS A 76 -5.06 10.96 8.09
N GLU A 77 -3.87 11.45 8.42
CA GLU A 77 -3.53 12.87 8.26
C GLU A 77 -3.45 13.30 6.79
N MET A 78 -3.05 12.41 5.88
CA MET A 78 -3.12 12.64 4.42
C MET A 78 -4.55 12.80 3.89
N GLU A 79 -5.59 12.39 4.62
CA GLU A 79 -6.98 12.74 4.29
C GLU A 79 -7.18 14.26 4.26
N LYS A 80 -6.58 14.95 5.24
CA LYS A 80 -6.71 16.39 5.45
C LYS A 80 -5.89 17.20 4.46
N ILE A 81 -4.80 16.62 3.92
CA ILE A 81 -3.88 17.27 2.96
C ILE A 81 -4.39 17.08 1.52
N THR A 82 -5.71 17.20 1.30
CA THR A 82 -6.30 17.25 -0.05
C THR A 82 -6.55 18.71 -0.45
N LYS A 83 -5.55 19.58 -0.25
CA LYS A 83 -5.49 20.92 -0.85
C LYS A 83 -4.06 21.16 -1.35
N ILE A 84 -3.90 20.98 -2.67
CA ILE A 84 -2.87 21.54 -3.55
C ILE A 84 -1.44 21.08 -3.28
N ILE A 85 -0.79 20.43 -4.27
CA ILE A 85 0.39 21.01 -4.94
C ILE A 85 0.29 20.67 -6.44
N MET A 86 0.47 21.72 -7.25
CA MET A 86 0.46 21.82 -8.71
C MET A 86 1.68 21.15 -9.35
#